data_AF-A0A6P0SY02-F1
#
_entry.id   AF-A0A6P0SY02-F1
#
_cell.length_a   1.000
_cell.length_b   1.000
_cell.length_c   1.000
_cell.angle_alpha   90.00
_cell.angle_beta   90.00
_cell.angle_gamma   90.00
#
_symmetry.space_group_name_H-M   'P 1'
#
loop_
_entity.id
_entity.type
_entity.pdbx_description
1 polymer ?
#
loop_
_entity_poly.entity_id
_entity_poly.type
_entity_poly.pdbx_seq_one_letter_code
_entity_poly.pdbx_strand_id
1 'polypeptide(L)'
;MLSLDRQQFLKRPTRRNFLQVATVAALSGLTLSGCGWTLAEVRPTTTSPGDRNKLFIYTWTNYTDDELLDRFTEITGIKAVVDVFDSNEAMLARLQASGGGAYSIIYPSDYMVRKMVELDLLLK
;
A
#
# COMPACT_ATOMS: atom_id res chain seq x y z
N MET A 1 -15.60 63.16 -3.96
CA MET A 1 -17.04 62.85 -4.06
C MET A 1 -17.27 62.42 -5.51
N LEU A 2 -17.43 61.15 -5.88
CA LEU A 2 -18.12 60.01 -5.27
C LEU A 2 -17.62 58.67 -5.83
N SER A 3 -17.84 57.63 -5.02
CA SER A 3 -18.02 56.21 -5.37
C SER A 3 -16.77 55.46 -5.84
N LEU A 4 -16.03 54.75 -4.98
CA LEU A 4 -16.39 53.49 -4.29
C LEU A 4 -17.09 52.43 -5.17
N ASP A 5 -16.39 51.30 -5.18
CA ASP A 5 -16.85 49.91 -5.30
C ASP A 5 -17.37 49.35 -6.63
N ARG A 6 -17.07 48.06 -6.78
CA ARG A 6 -17.54 47.12 -7.82
C ARG A 6 -16.67 47.03 -9.08
N GLN A 7 -15.46 46.48 -8.95
CA GLN A 7 -14.98 45.42 -9.85
C GLN A 7 -13.93 44.54 -9.14
N GLN A 8 -14.40 43.86 -8.10
CA GLN A 8 -13.74 42.70 -7.53
C GLN A 8 -14.56 41.48 -7.97
N PHE A 9 -14.23 40.88 -9.11
CA PHE A 9 -14.79 39.56 -9.45
C PHE A 9 -13.81 38.73 -10.28
N LEU A 10 -13.13 37.84 -9.55
CA LEU A 10 -12.52 36.58 -10.02
C LEU A 10 -11.23 36.65 -10.86
N LYS A 11 -10.11 37.08 -10.24
CA LYS A 11 -8.85 36.35 -10.50
C LYS A 11 -8.89 35.05 -9.70
N ARG A 12 -9.30 33.96 -10.36
CA ARG A 12 -9.27 32.59 -9.78
C ARG A 12 -7.80 32.21 -9.54
N PRO A 13 -7.33 32.09 -8.29
CA PRO A 13 -5.99 31.60 -8.02
C PRO A 13 -5.99 30.07 -8.13
N THR A 14 -5.14 29.55 -9.00
CA THR A 14 -4.96 28.12 -9.24
C THR A 14 -4.13 27.51 -8.09
N ARG A 15 -4.42 26.26 -7.72
CA ARG A 15 -3.91 25.51 -6.53
C ARG A 15 -2.39 25.45 -6.32
N ARG A 16 -1.60 25.98 -7.25
CA ARG A 16 -0.13 25.99 -7.19
C ARG A 16 0.46 27.24 -6.50
N ASN A 17 -0.30 28.33 -6.38
CA ASN A 17 0.18 29.57 -5.76
C ASN A 17 0.05 29.63 -4.22
N PHE A 18 -0.51 28.58 -3.60
CA PHE A 18 -0.77 28.55 -2.15
C PHE A 18 0.35 27.87 -1.33
N LEU A 19 1.35 27.27 -1.98
CA LEU A 19 2.47 26.60 -1.30
C LEU A 19 3.82 27.34 -1.41
N GLN A 20 3.91 28.43 -2.17
CA GLN A 20 5.17 29.18 -2.34
C GLN A 20 5.32 30.44 -1.47
N VAL A 21 4.31 30.83 -0.68
CA VAL A 21 4.34 32.09 0.10
C VAL A 21 4.71 31.87 1.58
N ALA A 22 4.99 30.64 2.01
CA ALA A 22 5.22 30.32 3.43
C ALA A 22 6.69 30.13 3.86
N THR A 23 7.72 30.44 3.05
CA THR A 23 9.11 30.07 3.37
C THR A 23 10.16 31.20 3.39
N VAL A 24 9.80 32.49 3.38
CA VAL A 24 10.79 33.57 3.52
C VAL A 24 10.44 34.54 4.66
N ALA A 25 10.68 34.10 5.90
CA ALA A 25 10.94 35.00 7.03
C ALA A 25 11.59 34.22 8.20
N ALA A 26 12.93 34.22 8.25
CA ALA A 26 13.79 34.23 9.44
C ALA A 26 15.15 33.57 9.16
N LEU A 27 16.06 34.33 8.55
CA LEU A 27 17.51 34.09 8.62
C LEU A 27 17.99 34.56 9.99
N SER A 28 18.41 33.66 10.89
CA SER A 28 19.33 33.94 12.01
C SER A 28 19.75 32.64 12.71
N GLY A 29 21.03 32.25 12.60
CA GLY A 29 21.61 31.21 13.46
C GLY A 29 22.73 30.39 12.84
N LEU A 30 23.92 30.99 12.69
CA LEU A 30 25.20 30.26 12.55
C LEU A 30 25.47 29.45 13.82
N THR A 31 26.03 28.24 13.71
CA THR A 31 26.91 27.48 14.65
C THR A 31 26.74 25.98 14.37
N LEU A 32 27.72 25.07 14.32
CA LEU A 32 29.16 25.07 14.41
C LEU A 32 29.62 23.73 13.80
N SER A 33 30.72 23.71 13.07
CA SER A 33 31.36 22.49 12.56
C SER A 33 31.70 21.53 13.70
N GLY A 34 31.11 20.33 13.67
CA GLY A 34 31.55 19.17 14.45
C GLY A 34 32.03 18.08 13.49
N CYS A 35 33.35 17.95 13.33
CA CYS A 35 33.95 16.82 12.63
C CYS A 35 33.89 15.56 13.50
N GLY A 36 33.61 14.41 12.86
CA GLY A 36 34.23 13.13 13.24
C GLY A 36 33.33 12.06 13.86
N TRP A 37 32.65 11.28 13.01
CA TRP A 37 32.91 9.83 12.79
C TRP A 37 31.93 9.33 11.73
N THR A 38 32.39 9.08 10.50
CA THR A 38 31.58 8.35 9.52
C THR A 38 31.67 6.86 9.85
N LEU A 39 30.86 6.42 10.82
CA LEU A 39 30.45 5.02 10.82
C LEU A 39 29.62 4.85 9.55
N ALA A 40 30.05 3.95 8.67
CA ALA A 40 29.22 3.51 7.57
C ALA A 40 27.88 3.09 8.20
N GLU A 41 26.83 3.85 7.91
CA GLU A 41 25.47 3.50 8.23
C GLU A 41 25.22 2.16 7.53
N VAL A 42 25.42 1.05 8.26
CA VAL A 42 24.78 -0.22 7.93
C VAL A 42 23.32 0.08 8.17
N ARG A 43 22.67 0.67 7.17
CA ARG A 43 21.24 0.84 7.12
C ARG A 43 20.75 -0.59 7.06
N PRO A 44 20.23 -1.20 8.15
CA PRO A 44 19.51 -2.43 7.96
C PRO A 44 18.44 -2.05 6.95
N THR A 45 18.38 -2.77 5.83
CA THR A 45 17.17 -2.74 5.03
C THR A 45 16.09 -3.26 5.96
N THR A 46 15.46 -2.35 6.69
CA THR A 46 14.16 -2.54 7.28
C THR A 46 13.27 -2.78 6.08
N THR A 47 13.20 -4.06 5.68
CA THR A 47 12.06 -4.58 4.94
C THR A 47 10.87 -3.95 5.60
N SER A 48 10.13 -3.16 4.83
CA SER A 48 8.89 -2.53 5.26
C SER A 48 8.15 -3.53 6.16
N PRO A 49 7.61 -3.13 7.32
CA PRO A 49 6.76 -3.99 8.11
C PRO A 49 5.44 -4.21 7.36
N GLY A 50 5.48 -4.87 6.20
CA GLY A 50 4.39 -5.72 5.79
C GLY A 50 4.20 -6.75 6.89
N ASP A 51 2.96 -7.11 7.16
CA ASP A 51 2.56 -8.08 8.17
C ASP A 51 3.20 -9.46 7.89
N ARG A 52 4.50 -9.62 8.17
CA ARG A 52 5.26 -10.87 7.98
C ARG A 52 4.70 -12.02 8.83
N ASN A 53 3.81 -11.71 9.75
CA ASN A 53 3.10 -12.66 10.61
C ASN A 53 1.65 -12.90 10.15
N LYS A 54 1.26 -12.50 8.94
CA LYS A 54 -0.05 -12.82 8.36
C LYS A 54 0.08 -13.53 7.03
N LEU A 55 -0.74 -14.57 6.85
CA LEU A 55 -0.90 -15.31 5.61
C LEU A 55 -2.27 -14.97 5.04
N PHE A 56 -2.32 -14.31 3.88
CA PHE A 56 -3.58 -13.96 3.23
C PHE A 56 -3.97 -15.07 2.24
N ILE A 57 -5.13 -15.67 2.44
CA ILE A 57 -5.66 -16.77 1.62
C ILE A 57 -6.96 -16.31 0.98
N TYR A 58 -7.11 -16.53 -0.32
CA TYR A 58 -8.37 -16.33 -1.03
C TYR A 58 -8.84 -17.66 -1.59
N THR A 59 -10.00 -18.16 -1.16
CA THR A 59 -10.42 -19.55 -1.42
C THR A 59 -11.92 -19.70 -1.68
N TRP A 60 -12.36 -20.89 -2.04
CA TRP A 60 -13.77 -21.23 -2.15
C TRP A 60 -14.44 -21.33 -0.78
N THR A 61 -15.76 -21.11 -0.75
CA THR A 61 -16.57 -21.39 0.44
C THR A 61 -16.42 -22.85 0.88
N ASN A 62 -16.29 -23.08 2.19
CA ASN A 62 -16.13 -24.38 2.84
C ASN A 62 -14.81 -25.12 2.59
N TYR A 63 -13.76 -24.45 2.10
CA TYR A 63 -12.42 -25.05 1.96
C TYR A 63 -11.54 -24.87 3.20
N THR A 64 -11.97 -24.06 4.16
CA THR A 64 -11.25 -23.77 5.39
C THR A 64 -12.16 -24.02 6.59
N ASP A 65 -11.54 -24.46 7.68
CA ASP A 65 -12.18 -24.70 8.97
C ASP A 65 -11.45 -23.88 10.04
N ASP A 66 -12.20 -23.21 10.91
CA ASP A 66 -11.63 -22.27 11.89
C ASP A 66 -10.71 -22.98 12.89
N GLU A 67 -11.03 -24.22 13.31
CA GLU A 67 -10.18 -25.01 14.21
C GLU A 67 -8.84 -25.35 13.55
N LEU A 68 -8.84 -25.58 12.24
CA LEU A 68 -7.61 -25.78 11.47
C LEU A 68 -6.77 -24.50 11.40
N LEU A 69 -7.38 -23.34 11.18
CA LEU A 69 -6.67 -22.05 11.13
C LEU A 69 -6.10 -21.65 12.50
N ASP A 70 -6.83 -21.94 13.57
CA ASP A 70 -6.39 -21.71 14.94
C ASP A 70 -5.19 -22.59 15.29
N ARG A 71 -5.25 -23.90 14.99
CA ARG A 71 -4.12 -24.82 15.18
C ARG A 71 -2.90 -24.43 14.34
N PHE A 72 -3.12 -24.02 13.08
CA PHE A 72 -2.04 -23.50 12.24
C PHE A 72 -1.37 -22.29 12.90
N THR A 73 -2.16 -21.37 13.45
CA THR A 73 -1.65 -20.17 14.12
C THR A 73 -0.92 -20.52 15.43
N GLU A 74 -1.42 -21.49 16.21
CA GLU A 74 -0.77 -21.96 17.45
C GLU A 74 0.61 -22.56 17.18
N ILE A 75 0.73 -23.39 16.15
CA ILE A 75 1.98 -24.09 15.81
C ILE A 75 3.00 -23.14 15.19
N THR A 76 2.55 -22.23 14.31
CA THR A 76 3.46 -21.42 13.47
C THR A 76 3.66 -20.00 13.99
N GLY A 77 2.74 -19.48 14.82
CA GLY A 77 2.66 -18.08 15.19
C GLY A 77 2.21 -17.14 14.07
N ILE A 78 1.80 -17.67 12.91
CA ILE A 78 1.35 -16.90 11.74
C ILE A 78 -0.17 -16.88 11.72
N LYS A 79 -0.77 -15.69 11.66
CA LYS A 79 -2.23 -15.53 11.55
C LYS A 79 -2.69 -15.73 10.10
N ALA A 80 -3.53 -16.72 9.86
CA ALA A 80 -4.20 -16.85 8.57
C ALA A 80 -5.39 -15.88 8.47
N VAL A 81 -5.47 -15.13 7.38
CA VAL A 81 -6.61 -14.26 7.04
C VAL A 81 -7.23 -14.81 5.77
N VAL A 82 -8.46 -15.31 5.88
CA VAL A 82 -9.15 -15.99 4.79
C VAL A 82 -10.27 -15.12 4.25
N ASP A 83 -10.22 -14.86 2.95
CA ASP A 83 -11.34 -14.34 2.18
C ASP A 83 -11.90 -15.46 1.31
N VAL A 84 -13.19 -15.39 0.99
CA VAL A 84 -13.87 -16.38 0.14
C VAL A 84 -14.38 -15.77 -1.17
N PHE A 85 -14.35 -16.57 -2.24
CA PHE A 85 -14.94 -16.26 -3.54
C PHE A 85 -15.92 -17.34 -3.99
N ASP A 86 -16.83 -16.95 -4.88
CA ASP A 86 -17.91 -17.77 -5.43
C ASP A 86 -17.68 -18.19 -6.88
N SER A 87 -16.69 -17.61 -7.56
CA SER A 87 -16.36 -17.85 -8.97
C SER A 87 -14.91 -17.49 -9.26
N ASN A 88 -14.33 -18.14 -10.27
CA ASN A 88 -12.98 -17.80 -10.75
C ASN A 88 -12.92 -16.37 -11.32
N GLU A 89 -14.01 -15.91 -11.91
CA GLU A 89 -14.12 -14.58 -12.51
C GLU A 89 -14.10 -13.49 -11.43
N ALA A 90 -14.81 -13.67 -10.32
CA ALA A 90 -14.71 -12.77 -9.16
C ALA A 90 -13.29 -12.75 -8.58
N MET A 91 -12.68 -13.93 -8.45
CA MET A 91 -11.29 -14.04 -7.98
C MET A 91 -10.32 -13.27 -8.88
N LEU A 92 -10.40 -13.49 -10.19
CA LEU A 92 -9.56 -12.83 -11.18
C LEU A 92 -9.71 -11.31 -11.13
N ALA A 93 -10.95 -10.81 -11.09
CA ALA A 93 -11.22 -9.37 -11.04
C ALA A 93 -10.56 -8.71 -9.83
N ARG A 94 -10.63 -9.36 -8.65
CA ARG A 94 -10.01 -8.86 -7.42
C ARG A 94 -8.48 -8.88 -7.48
N LEU A 95 -7.88 -9.90 -8.09
CA LEU A 95 -6.44 -9.97 -8.29
C LEU A 95 -5.95 -8.93 -9.30
N GLN A 96 -6.67 -8.71 -10.40
CA GLN A 96 -6.35 -7.64 -11.35
C GLN A 96 -6.43 -6.25 -10.72
N ALA A 97 -7.45 -6.01 -9.89
CA ALA A 97 -7.60 -4.73 -9.18
C ALA A 97 -6.44 -4.46 -8.20
N SER A 98 -5.81 -5.50 -7.64
CA SER A 98 -4.69 -5.39 -6.72
C SER A 98 -3.31 -5.57 -7.37
N GLY A 99 -3.24 -5.94 -8.65
CA GLY A 99 -1.98 -6.26 -9.32
C GLY A 99 -1.37 -7.59 -8.89
N GLY A 100 -2.20 -8.57 -8.48
CA GLY A 100 -1.79 -9.94 -8.13
C GLY A 100 -1.19 -10.13 -6.74
N GLY A 101 -0.69 -9.06 -6.09
CA GLY A 101 0.04 -9.15 -4.82
C GLY A 101 -0.80 -9.11 -3.54
N ALA A 102 -2.14 -9.06 -3.61
CA ALA A 102 -2.99 -8.93 -2.43
C ALA A 102 -3.09 -10.21 -1.58
N TYR A 103 -2.87 -11.37 -2.18
CA TYR A 103 -3.03 -12.67 -1.51
C TYR A 103 -1.76 -13.51 -1.65
N SER A 104 -1.46 -14.29 -0.62
CA SER A 104 -0.33 -15.21 -0.60
C SER A 104 -0.68 -16.55 -1.24
N ILE A 105 -1.92 -17.02 -1.06
CA ILE A 105 -2.40 -18.30 -1.58
C ILE A 105 -3.78 -18.10 -2.21
N ILE A 106 -3.98 -18.72 -3.37
CA ILE A 106 -5.24 -18.73 -4.12
C ILE A 106 -5.54 -20.13 -4.68
N TYR A 107 -6.81 -20.42 -4.98
CA TYR A 107 -7.27 -21.73 -5.48
C TYR A 107 -8.01 -21.64 -6.83
N PRO A 108 -7.35 -21.20 -7.92
CA PRO A 108 -7.96 -21.13 -9.25
C PRO A 108 -8.27 -22.52 -9.83
N SER A 109 -9.30 -22.60 -10.67
CA SER A 109 -9.51 -23.76 -11.55
C SER A 109 -8.45 -23.82 -12.66
N ASP A 110 -8.24 -25.00 -13.24
CA ASP A 110 -7.21 -25.27 -14.25
C ASP A 110 -7.16 -24.23 -15.40
N TYR A 111 -8.32 -23.96 -16.02
CA TYR A 111 -8.39 -22.97 -17.11
C TYR A 111 -8.00 -21.56 -16.68
N MET A 112 -8.24 -21.22 -15.41
CA MET A 112 -7.94 -19.90 -14.87
C MET A 112 -6.45 -19.74 -14.62
N VAL A 113 -5.74 -20.80 -14.19
CA VAL A 113 -4.28 -20.78 -14.02
C VAL A 113 -3.60 -20.31 -15.31
N ARG A 114 -3.97 -20.90 -16.46
CA ARG A 114 -3.41 -20.52 -17.76
C ARG A 114 -3.60 -19.03 -18.06
N LYS A 115 -4.82 -18.54 -17.87
CA LYS A 115 -5.17 -17.13 -18.08
C LYS A 115 -4.38 -16.20 -17.14
N MET A 116 -4.16 -16.61 -15.91
CA MET A 116 -3.41 -15.81 -14.93
C MET A 116 -1.91 -15.75 -15.22
N VAL A 117 -1.33 -16.82 -15.77
CA VAL A 117 0.07 -16.81 -16.27
C VAL A 117 0.22 -15.83 -17.42
N GLU A 118 -0.72 -15.83 -18.38
CA GLU A 118 -0.71 -14.91 -19.53
C GLU A 118 -0.82 -13.44 -19.08
N LEU A 119 -1.51 -13.19 -17.96
CA LEU A 119 -1.69 -11.87 -17.36
C LEU A 119 -0.57 -11.48 -16.39
N ASP A 120 0.45 -12.32 -16.20
CA ASP A 120 1.58 -12.12 -15.25
C ASP A 120 1.10 -11.87 -13.80
N LEU A 121 0.00 -12.52 -13.41
CA LEU A 121 -0.59 -12.40 -12.07
C LEU A 121 -0.04 -13.43 -11.07
N LEU A 122 0.80 -14.36 -11.54
CA LEU A 122 1.39 -15.43 -10.74
C LEU A 122 2.91 -15.30 -10.71
N LEU A 123 3.50 -15.67 -9.57
CA LEU A 123 4.95 -15.81 -9.45
C LEU A 123 5.44 -16.98 -10.33
N LYS A 124 6.65 -16.85 -10.89
CA LYS A 124 7.29 -17.82 -11.77
C LYS A 124 8.28 -18.71 -11.03
#